data_AF-A0A7V3N9Y1-F1
#
_entry.id   AF-A0A7V3N9Y1-F1
#
_cell.length_a   1.000
_cell.length_b   1.000
_cell.length_c   1.000
_cell.angle_alpha   90.00
_cell.angle_beta   90.00
_cell.angle_gamma   90.00
#
_symmetry.space_group_name_H-M   'P 1'
#
loop_
_entity.id
_entity.type
_entity.pdbx_description
1 polymer ?
#
loop_
_entity_poly.entity_id
_entity_poly.type
_entity_poly.pdbx_seq_one_letter_code
_entity_poly.pdbx_strand_id
1 'polypeptide(L)'
;MKSLLSEVEEMSRARSSSTGQPYGRARVLRAWGLPRATFYERRRRPLCLRPPARRGPKTRYSDEDLLAEIRRSIQQSPFRGEGHCKVWGRRRVRQVRTSMRRVLRLMRANHRLAPQRRPQPVEPKRHDGTILAERPNQVWGLQFSPAAVGASSSRPCRQHCAVSQSRVGLAEPAVPAPD
;
A
#
# COMPACT_ATOMS: atom_id res chain seq x y z
N MET A 1 28.76 -0.39 8.60
CA MET A 1 28.19 -0.92 9.87
C MET A 1 28.83 -2.22 10.34
N LYS A 2 29.21 -3.16 9.47
CA LYS A 2 30.12 -4.28 9.84
C LYS A 2 31.51 -3.78 10.26
N SER A 3 31.95 -2.67 9.66
CA SER A 3 33.21 -1.96 9.91
C SER A 3 33.48 -1.65 11.38
N LEU A 4 32.51 -1.11 12.12
CA LEU A 4 32.71 -0.75 13.53
C LEU A 4 32.96 -1.96 14.46
N LEU A 5 32.41 -3.15 14.13
CA LEU A 5 32.67 -4.34 14.93
C LEU A 5 34.09 -4.88 14.67
N SER A 6 34.52 -4.90 13.41
CA SER A 6 35.87 -5.33 13.04
C SER A 6 36.93 -4.36 13.55
N GLU A 7 36.71 -3.04 13.43
CA GLU A 7 37.63 -2.01 13.93
C GLU A 7 37.84 -2.11 15.44
N VAL A 8 36.76 -2.33 16.21
CA VAL A 8 36.87 -2.53 17.67
C VAL A 8 37.62 -3.84 17.99
N GLU A 9 37.41 -4.91 17.22
CA GLU A 9 38.13 -6.16 17.43
C GLU A 9 39.62 -6.04 17.09
N GLU A 10 39.98 -5.35 16.01
CA GLU A 10 41.36 -5.05 15.62
C GLU A 10 42.06 -4.22 16.70
N MET A 11 41.46 -3.10 17.10
CA MET A 11 42.05 -2.21 18.11
C MET A 11 42.10 -2.87 19.49
N SER A 12 41.20 -3.80 19.80
CA SER A 12 41.26 -4.55 21.06
C SER A 12 42.45 -5.50 21.15
N ARG A 13 42.99 -5.93 20.00
CA ARG A 13 44.18 -6.81 19.89
C ARG A 13 45.48 -6.02 19.81
N ALA A 14 45.43 -4.73 19.46
CA ALA A 14 46.60 -3.86 19.46
C ALA A 14 47.25 -3.79 20.85
N ARG A 15 48.58 -3.81 20.90
CA ARG A 15 49.37 -3.83 22.13
C ARG A 15 49.79 -2.41 22.52
N SER A 16 49.73 -2.13 23.82
CA SER A 16 50.24 -0.88 24.39
C SER A 16 51.76 -0.82 24.25
N SER A 17 52.30 0.30 23.76
CA SER A 17 53.75 0.52 23.69
C SER A 17 54.42 0.57 25.07
N SER A 18 53.71 1.03 26.09
CA SER A 18 54.25 1.17 27.45
C SER A 18 54.22 -0.12 28.26
N THR A 19 53.24 -0.99 28.01
CA THR A 19 52.97 -2.17 28.86
C THR A 19 53.12 -3.49 28.11
N GLY A 20 53.21 -3.47 26.78
CA GLY A 20 53.22 -4.66 25.92
C GLY A 20 51.90 -5.45 25.88
N GLN A 21 50.93 -5.11 26.73
CA GLN A 21 49.66 -5.81 26.85
C GLN A 21 48.62 -5.33 25.82
N PRO A 22 47.72 -6.22 25.35
CA PRO A 22 46.62 -5.80 24.48
C PRO A 22 45.64 -4.88 25.22
N TYR A 23 45.09 -3.87 24.53
CA TYR A 23 44.18 -2.89 25.16
C TYR A 23 42.89 -3.52 25.71
N GLY A 24 42.39 -4.56 25.04
CA GLY A 24 41.15 -5.23 25.42
C GLY A 24 39.89 -4.42 25.08
N ARG A 25 38.80 -5.14 24.81
CA ARG A 25 37.54 -4.54 24.31
C ARG A 25 36.95 -3.48 25.23
N ALA A 26 37.02 -3.67 26.55
CA ALA A 26 36.45 -2.73 27.51
C ALA A 26 37.12 -1.35 27.46
N ARG A 27 38.44 -1.31 27.24
CA ARG A 27 39.20 -0.06 27.15
C ARG A 27 38.93 0.65 25.84
N VAL A 28 38.94 -0.07 24.71
CA VAL A 28 38.63 0.48 23.38
C VAL A 28 37.21 1.05 23.34
N LEU A 29 36.21 0.30 23.83
CA LEU A 29 34.83 0.76 23.87
C LEU A 29 34.66 2.02 24.72
N ARG A 30 35.37 2.11 25.86
CA ARG A 30 35.35 3.31 26.71
C ARG A 30 35.99 4.51 26.00
N ALA A 31 37.16 4.31 25.40
CA ALA A 31 37.88 5.37 24.69
C ALA A 31 37.10 5.92 23.48
N TRP A 32 36.34 5.05 22.80
CA TRP A 32 35.53 5.42 21.64
C TRP A 32 34.08 5.81 21.96
N GLY A 33 33.72 5.89 23.25
CA GLY A 33 32.37 6.27 23.69
C GLY A 33 31.27 5.29 23.27
N LEU A 34 31.61 4.02 23.02
CA LEU A 34 30.67 3.00 22.57
C LEU A 34 30.09 2.21 23.76
N PRO A 35 28.75 2.10 23.89
CA PRO A 35 28.15 1.32 24.97
C PRO A 35 28.46 -0.18 24.85
N ARG A 36 28.96 -0.76 25.94
CA ARG A 36 29.34 -2.19 25.99
C ARG A 36 28.16 -3.11 25.67
N ALA A 37 26.97 -2.81 26.18
CA ALA A 37 25.76 -3.59 25.91
C ALA A 37 25.43 -3.62 24.41
N THR A 38 25.49 -2.48 23.73
CA THR A 38 25.24 -2.37 22.30
C THR A 38 26.24 -3.14 21.45
N PHE A 39 27.53 -3.14 21.83
CA PHE A 39 28.56 -3.93 21.15
C PHE A 39 28.25 -5.44 21.22
N TYR A 40 27.98 -5.97 22.41
CA TYR A 40 27.68 -7.39 22.57
C TYR A 40 26.33 -7.79 21.96
N GLU A 41 25.29 -6.94 22.04
CA GLU A 41 24.05 -7.19 21.32
C GLU A 41 24.28 -7.30 19.81
N ARG A 42 25.03 -6.37 19.22
CA ARG A 42 25.34 -6.38 17.79
C ARG A 42 26.15 -7.60 17.38
N ARG A 43 27.10 -8.03 18.23
CA ARG A 43 27.89 -9.26 18.02
C ARG A 43 27.05 -10.53 18.14
N ARG A 44 26.04 -10.55 19.03
CA ARG A 44 25.11 -11.67 19.22
C ARG A 44 24.01 -11.73 18.17
N ARG A 45 23.64 -10.61 17.56
CA ARG A 45 22.62 -10.60 16.51
C ARG A 45 23.14 -11.39 15.32
N PRO A 46 22.49 -12.51 14.94
CA PRO A 46 22.81 -13.13 13.67
C PRO A 46 22.56 -12.10 12.56
N LEU A 47 23.38 -12.11 11.52
CA LEU A 47 23.18 -11.36 10.28
C LEU A 47 21.94 -11.85 9.52
N CYS A 48 20.90 -12.32 10.21
CA CYS A 48 19.67 -12.75 9.61
C CYS A 48 19.09 -11.57 8.83
N LEU A 49 19.13 -11.72 7.52
CA LEU A 49 18.43 -10.92 6.51
C LEU A 49 16.91 -11.00 6.65
N ARG A 50 16.41 -11.54 7.77
CA ARG A 50 15.00 -11.76 7.98
C ARG A 50 14.36 -10.37 8.07
N PRO A 51 13.44 -10.05 7.15
CA PRO A 51 12.80 -8.74 7.16
C PRO A 51 12.16 -8.52 8.53
N PRO A 52 12.23 -7.30 9.07
CA PRO A 52 11.73 -7.02 10.41
C PRO A 52 10.31 -7.53 10.54
N ALA A 53 10.13 -8.55 11.39
CA ALA A 53 8.82 -9.07 11.71
C ALA A 53 8.00 -7.96 12.37
N ARG A 54 6.69 -7.95 12.07
CA ARG A 54 5.79 -6.92 12.56
C ARG A 54 5.75 -6.95 14.09
N ARG A 55 6.23 -5.89 14.71
CA ARG A 55 6.11 -5.69 16.17
C ARG A 55 4.68 -5.27 16.49
N GLY A 56 4.08 -5.85 17.52
CA GLY A 56 2.76 -5.50 18.03
C GLY A 56 1.74 -6.64 18.04
N PRO A 57 0.47 -6.36 18.40
CA PRO A 57 -0.57 -7.36 18.55
C PRO A 57 -0.78 -8.18 17.28
N LYS A 58 -0.85 -9.51 17.43
CA LYS A 58 -1.18 -10.42 16.33
C LYS A 58 -2.60 -10.10 15.85
N THR A 59 -2.71 -9.67 14.59
CA THR A 59 -4.02 -9.41 13.99
C THR A 59 -4.68 -10.71 13.58
N ARG A 60 -6.01 -10.79 13.66
CA ARG A 60 -6.80 -11.96 13.22
C ARG A 60 -6.52 -12.40 11.78
N TYR A 61 -6.14 -11.46 10.91
CA TYR A 61 -5.80 -11.75 9.51
C TYR A 61 -4.28 -11.67 9.30
N SER A 62 -3.72 -12.71 8.69
CA SER A 62 -2.34 -12.68 8.18
C SER A 62 -2.22 -11.69 7.01
N ASP A 63 -0.99 -11.38 6.59
CA ASP A 63 -0.81 -10.50 5.43
C ASP A 63 -1.17 -11.25 4.12
N GLU A 64 -1.00 -12.56 4.10
CA GLU A 64 -1.34 -13.48 3.02
C GLU A 64 -2.87 -13.57 2.82
N ASP A 65 -3.63 -13.79 3.90
CA ASP A 65 -5.11 -13.83 3.84
C ASP A 65 -5.67 -12.48 3.40
N LEU A 66 -5.07 -11.41 3.90
CA LEU A 66 -5.43 -10.04 3.55
C LEU A 66 -5.20 -9.78 2.05
N LEU A 67 -4.09 -10.28 1.50
CA LEU A 67 -3.80 -10.18 0.07
C LEU A 67 -4.76 -10.99 -0.78
N ALA A 68 -5.12 -12.21 -0.38
CA ALA A 68 -6.10 -13.02 -1.10
C ALA A 68 -7.46 -12.30 -1.18
N GLU A 69 -7.92 -11.71 -0.08
CA GLU A 69 -9.17 -10.95 -0.07
C GLU A 69 -9.09 -9.67 -0.92
N ILE A 70 -7.94 -8.99 -0.94
CA ILE A 70 -7.73 -7.83 -1.83
C ILE A 70 -7.83 -8.26 -3.30
N ARG A 71 -7.24 -9.42 -3.66
CA ARG A 71 -7.31 -9.97 -5.02
C ARG A 71 -8.75 -10.25 -5.44
N ARG A 72 -9.50 -10.93 -4.58
CA ARG A 72 -10.91 -11.23 -4.78
C ARG A 72 -11.75 -9.96 -4.95
N SER A 73 -11.54 -8.96 -4.09
CA SER A 73 -12.26 -7.68 -4.17
C SER A 73 -12.01 -6.94 -5.49
N ILE A 74 -10.78 -6.98 -6.01
CA ILE A 74 -10.46 -6.32 -7.28
C ILE A 74 -11.09 -7.08 -8.45
N GLN A 75 -11.04 -8.41 -8.45
CA GLN A 75 -11.65 -9.24 -9.51
C GLN A 75 -13.18 -9.09 -9.56
N GLN A 76 -13.83 -8.95 -8.41
CA GLN A 76 -15.28 -8.76 -8.32
C GLN A 76 -15.72 -7.33 -8.64
N SER A 77 -14.79 -6.37 -8.74
CA SER A 77 -15.16 -4.99 -8.96
C SER A 77 -15.39 -4.71 -10.45
N PRO A 78 -16.48 -3.99 -10.80
CA PRO A 78 -16.72 -3.56 -12.18
C PRO A 78 -15.73 -2.48 -12.64
N PHE A 79 -14.97 -1.85 -11.74
CA PHE A 79 -14.08 -0.74 -12.06
C PHE A 79 -12.65 -1.21 -12.33
N ARG A 80 -12.12 -0.84 -13.50
CA ARG A 80 -10.69 -0.98 -13.81
C ARG A 80 -9.90 0.06 -12.99
N GLY A 81 -8.86 -0.40 -12.28
CA GLY A 81 -7.99 0.49 -11.51
C GLY A 81 -8.52 0.89 -10.14
N GLU A 82 -8.94 -0.08 -9.32
CA GLU A 82 -9.27 0.23 -7.92
C GLU A 82 -8.04 0.72 -7.13
N GLY A 83 -8.17 1.91 -6.54
CA GLY A 83 -7.22 2.42 -5.57
C GLY A 83 -7.40 1.79 -4.19
N HIS A 84 -6.34 1.84 -3.38
CA HIS A 84 -6.33 1.27 -2.03
C HIS A 84 -7.43 1.82 -1.09
N CYS A 85 -7.90 3.06 -1.29
CA CYS A 85 -9.03 3.63 -0.52
C CYS A 85 -10.32 2.86 -0.77
N LYS A 86 -10.63 2.51 -2.03
CA LYS A 86 -11.85 1.77 -2.41
C LYS A 86 -11.79 0.35 -1.85
N VAL A 87 -10.66 -0.32 -2.02
CA VAL A 87 -10.42 -1.66 -1.46
C VAL A 87 -10.56 -1.65 0.07
N TRP A 88 -9.96 -0.67 0.76
CA TRP A 88 -10.09 -0.55 2.20
C TRP A 88 -11.54 -0.31 2.66
N GLY A 89 -12.28 0.56 1.97
CA GLY A 89 -13.69 0.82 2.24
C GLY A 89 -14.56 -0.43 2.07
N ARG A 90 -14.42 -1.14 0.94
CA ARG A 90 -15.16 -2.40 0.69
C ARG A 90 -14.89 -3.47 1.75
N ARG A 91 -13.64 -3.55 2.24
CA ARG A 91 -13.29 -4.51 3.31
C ARG A 91 -13.96 -4.18 4.64
N ARG A 92 -14.21 -2.90 4.95
CA ARG A 92 -15.00 -2.51 6.12
C ARG A 92 -16.45 -2.97 6.01
N VAL A 93 -17.04 -2.89 4.82
CA VAL A 93 -18.40 -3.38 4.56
C VAL A 93 -18.48 -4.90 4.78
N ARG A 94 -17.44 -5.65 4.38
CA ARG A 94 -17.29 -7.09 4.66
C ARG A 94 -16.83 -7.43 6.09
N GLN A 95 -16.90 -6.47 7.01
CA GLN A 95 -16.48 -6.59 8.42
C GLN A 95 -15.00 -6.94 8.64
N VAL A 96 -14.13 -6.85 7.62
CA VAL A 96 -12.70 -7.11 7.77
C VAL A 96 -11.95 -5.86 8.22
N ARG A 97 -11.80 -5.69 9.53
CA ARG A 97 -11.16 -4.52 10.15
C ARG A 97 -9.64 -4.54 9.97
N THR A 98 -9.14 -3.59 9.18
CA THR A 98 -7.71 -3.38 8.93
C THR A 98 -7.40 -1.88 8.80
N SER A 99 -6.13 -1.50 9.03
CA SER A 99 -5.70 -0.12 8.80
C SER A 99 -5.52 0.14 7.31
N MET A 100 -5.91 1.34 6.87
CA MET A 100 -5.77 1.79 5.49
C MET A 100 -4.31 1.74 5.02
N ARG A 101 -3.37 2.13 5.88
CA ARG A 101 -1.92 2.05 5.64
C ARG A 101 -1.45 0.61 5.38
N ARG A 102 -2.03 -0.38 6.07
CA ARG A 102 -1.70 -1.81 5.85
C ARG A 102 -2.14 -2.27 4.46
N VAL A 103 -3.34 -1.89 4.03
CA VAL A 103 -3.85 -2.19 2.68
C VAL A 103 -2.96 -1.53 1.62
N LEU A 104 -2.62 -0.26 1.79
CA LEU A 104 -1.71 0.45 0.87
C LEU A 104 -0.33 -0.23 0.77
N ARG A 105 0.28 -0.59 1.90
CA ARG A 105 1.57 -1.30 1.92
C ARG A 105 1.50 -2.61 1.12
N LEU A 106 0.45 -3.41 1.34
CA LEU A 106 0.29 -4.70 0.67
C LEU A 106 0.03 -4.55 -0.83
N MET A 107 -0.79 -3.59 -1.24
CA MET A 107 -1.03 -3.30 -2.65
C MET A 107 0.22 -2.77 -3.36
N ARG A 108 1.06 -1.96 -2.69
CA ARG A 108 2.37 -1.52 -3.21
C ARG A 108 3.32 -2.70 -3.41
N ALA A 109 3.48 -3.53 -2.38
CA ALA A 109 4.37 -4.69 -2.42
C ALA A 109 3.98 -5.73 -3.49
N ASN A 110 2.71 -5.75 -3.91
CA ASN A 110 2.20 -6.67 -4.92
C ASN A 110 1.91 -5.99 -6.28
N HIS A 111 2.33 -4.74 -6.48
CA HIS A 111 2.10 -3.97 -7.72
C HIS A 111 0.62 -3.91 -8.16
N ARG A 112 -0.31 -3.89 -7.20
CA ARG A 112 -1.77 -3.88 -7.45
C ARG A 112 -2.40 -2.50 -7.42
N LEU A 113 -1.59 -1.45 -7.30
CA LEU A 113 -2.09 -0.09 -7.43
C LEU A 113 -2.43 0.17 -8.90
N ALA A 114 -3.61 0.73 -9.11
CA ALA A 114 -4.00 1.24 -10.42
C ALA A 114 -2.91 2.19 -10.96
N PRO A 115 -2.45 2.01 -12.21
CA PRO A 115 -1.63 3.01 -12.88
C PRO A 115 -2.39 4.35 -12.88
N GLN A 116 -1.82 5.40 -12.29
CA GLN A 116 -2.54 6.66 -12.09
C GLN A 116 -2.84 7.42 -13.38
N ARG A 117 -2.06 7.20 -14.44
CA ARG A 117 -2.24 7.86 -15.74
C ARG A 117 -1.89 6.87 -16.84
N ARG A 118 -2.90 6.23 -17.43
CA ARG A 118 -2.77 5.66 -18.77
C ARG A 118 -3.75 6.43 -19.65
N PRO A 119 -3.29 7.10 -20.73
CA PRO A 119 -4.22 7.55 -21.74
C PRO A 119 -4.96 6.31 -22.23
N GLN A 120 -6.29 6.34 -22.15
CA GLN A 120 -7.09 5.34 -22.83
C GLN A 120 -6.80 5.51 -24.32
N PRO A 121 -6.59 4.43 -25.10
CA PRO A 121 -6.56 4.54 -26.54
C PRO A 121 -7.86 5.24 -26.95
N VAL A 122 -7.73 6.46 -27.45
CA VAL A 122 -8.87 7.19 -27.99
C VAL A 122 -9.13 6.52 -29.32
N GLU A 123 -10.09 5.61 -29.35
CA GLU A 123 -10.68 5.21 -30.62
C GLU A 123 -11.28 6.49 -31.21
N PRO A 124 -10.87 6.91 -32.42
CA PRO A 124 -11.46 8.08 -33.06
C PRO A 124 -12.92 7.76 -33.32
N LYS A 125 -13.78 8.23 -32.41
CA LYS A 125 -15.22 8.11 -32.55
C LYS A 125 -15.64 9.09 -33.64
N ARG A 126 -15.59 8.63 -34.90
CA ARG A 126 -16.14 9.35 -36.04
C ARG A 126 -17.64 9.44 -35.79
N HIS A 127 -18.10 10.61 -35.38
CA HIS A 127 -19.52 10.87 -35.32
C HIS A 127 -19.95 11.24 -36.74
N ASP A 128 -20.98 10.58 -37.24
CA ASP A 128 -21.57 10.90 -38.54
C ASP A 128 -22.58 12.07 -38.45
N GLY A 129 -22.66 12.73 -37.28
CA GLY A 129 -23.61 13.80 -37.01
C GLY A 129 -23.06 15.20 -37.30
N THR A 130 -23.91 16.08 -37.82
CA THR A 130 -23.64 17.51 -37.98
C THR A 130 -23.61 18.19 -36.61
N ILE A 131 -22.48 18.82 -36.24
CA ILE A 131 -22.33 19.58 -34.98
C ILE A 131 -23.00 20.98 -35.06
N LEU A 132 -23.33 21.43 -36.28
CA LEU A 132 -23.99 22.71 -36.49
C LEU A 132 -25.45 22.64 -36.04
N ALA A 133 -25.84 23.56 -35.17
CA ALA A 133 -27.24 23.80 -34.86
C ALA A 133 -27.91 24.52 -36.04
N GLU A 134 -29.12 24.11 -36.40
CA GLU A 134 -29.87 24.72 -37.50
C GLU A 134 -30.38 26.13 -37.13
N ARG A 135 -30.50 26.42 -35.83
CA ARG A 135 -30.99 27.71 -35.31
C ARG A 135 -30.22 28.15 -34.05
N PRO A 136 -30.09 29.47 -33.82
CA PRO A 136 -29.62 29.96 -32.53
C PRO A 136 -30.54 29.49 -31.40
N ASN A 137 -29.97 29.11 -30.25
CA ASN A 137 -30.67 28.65 -29.04
C ASN A 137 -31.28 27.25 -29.06
N GLN A 138 -30.91 26.40 -30.03
CA GLN A 138 -31.26 24.98 -30.00
C GLN A 138 -30.37 24.25 -28.97
N VAL A 139 -30.96 23.81 -27.85
CA VAL A 139 -30.26 23.03 -26.83
C VAL A 139 -30.36 21.54 -27.14
N TRP A 140 -29.22 20.86 -27.21
CA TRP A 140 -29.17 19.40 -27.24
C TRP A 140 -29.17 18.88 -25.81
N GLY A 141 -29.96 17.85 -25.53
CA GLY A 141 -29.89 17.15 -24.25
C GLY A 141 -28.46 16.63 -24.02
N LEU A 142 -27.84 17.01 -22.91
CA LEU A 142 -26.59 16.36 -22.49
C LEU A 142 -26.91 14.90 -22.18
N GLN A 143 -26.63 14.02 -23.13
CA GLN A 143 -26.39 12.62 -22.84
C GLN A 143 -25.09 12.55 -22.06
N PHE A 144 -25.19 12.48 -20.73
CA PHE A 144 -24.08 12.11 -19.86
C PHE A 144 -23.75 10.64 -20.09
N SER A 145 -23.00 10.34 -21.14
CA SER A 145 -22.15 9.16 -21.11
C SER A 145 -21.06 9.45 -20.08
N PRO A 146 -20.70 8.55 -19.16
CA PRO A 146 -19.64 8.80 -18.20
C PRO A 146 -18.33 9.04 -18.97
N ALA A 147 -18.02 10.32 -19.19
CA ALA A 147 -16.75 10.73 -19.76
C ALA A 147 -15.66 10.26 -18.80
N ALA A 148 -14.74 9.44 -19.31
CA ALA A 148 -13.50 9.19 -18.63
C ALA A 148 -12.77 10.53 -18.51
N VAL A 149 -12.85 11.13 -17.32
CA VAL A 149 -12.25 12.43 -17.01
C VAL A 149 -10.73 12.30 -17.10
N GLY A 150 -10.18 12.81 -18.20
CA GLY A 150 -8.83 13.34 -18.24
C GLY A 150 -8.89 14.85 -18.07
N ALA A 151 -8.52 15.37 -16.91
CA ALA A 151 -8.06 16.74 -16.77
C ALA A 151 -7.21 16.92 -15.51
N SER A 152 -5.98 17.38 -15.76
CA SER A 152 -5.15 18.15 -14.85
C SER A 152 -5.94 19.23 -14.11
N SER A 153 -5.88 19.21 -12.78
CA SER A 153 -5.64 20.42 -11.98
C SER A 153 -5.42 20.00 -10.53
N SER A 154 -4.35 20.55 -9.96
CA SER A 154 -4.04 20.50 -8.54
C SER A 154 -5.17 21.10 -7.73
N ARG A 155 -5.96 20.25 -7.06
CA ARG A 155 -6.74 20.62 -5.87
C ARG A 155 -6.61 19.50 -4.85
N PRO A 156 -6.13 19.76 -3.62
CA PRO A 156 -6.17 18.77 -2.55
C PRO A 156 -7.61 18.69 -2.05
N CYS A 157 -8.43 17.91 -2.74
CA CYS A 157 -9.77 17.62 -2.26
C CYS A 157 -9.64 16.63 -1.09
N ARG A 158 -9.91 17.11 0.13
CA ARG A 158 -10.35 16.27 1.24
C ARG A 158 -11.54 15.44 0.71
N GLN A 159 -11.31 14.16 0.48
CA GLN A 159 -12.31 13.27 -0.07
C GLN A 159 -13.31 12.89 1.04
N HIS A 160 -14.48 13.53 1.06
CA HIS A 160 -15.68 12.82 1.51
C HIS A 160 -15.95 11.71 0.50
N CYS A 161 -15.62 10.49 0.91
CA CYS A 161 -15.77 9.30 0.10
C CYS A 161 -17.22 8.81 0.26
N ALA A 162 -18.11 9.20 -0.65
CA ALA A 162 -19.42 8.59 -0.77
C ALA A 162 -19.24 7.11 -1.13
N VAL A 163 -19.48 6.23 -0.16
CA VAL A 163 -19.71 4.81 -0.40
C VAL A 163 -21.07 4.73 -1.07
N SER A 164 -21.08 4.69 -2.40
CA SER A 164 -22.28 4.36 -3.17
C SER A 164 -22.68 2.92 -2.83
N GLN A 165 -23.65 2.78 -1.93
CA GLN A 165 -24.30 1.51 -1.61
C GLN A 165 -25.18 1.12 -2.79
N SER A 166 -24.71 0.22 -3.64
CA SER A 166 -25.61 -0.52 -4.52
C SER A 166 -26.33 -1.54 -3.64
N ARG A 167 -27.59 -1.26 -3.28
CA ARG A 167 -28.55 -2.27 -2.81
C ARG A 167 -28.58 -3.36 -3.88
N VAL A 168 -28.01 -4.53 -3.57
CA VAL A 168 -28.35 -5.76 -4.30
C VAL A 168 -29.75 -6.12 -3.83
N GLY A 169 -30.74 -5.93 -4.70
CA GLY A 169 -32.07 -6.47 -4.47
C GLY A 169 -31.94 -7.98 -4.35
N LEU A 170 -32.26 -8.52 -3.18
CA LEU A 170 -32.53 -9.95 -3.04
C LEU A 170 -33.84 -10.19 -3.79
N ALA A 171 -33.77 -10.96 -4.87
CA ALA A 171 -34.96 -11.51 -5.49
C ALA A 171 -35.57 -12.51 -4.50
N GLU A 172 -36.77 -12.21 -4.02
CA GLU A 172 -37.61 -13.17 -3.31
C GLU A 172 -37.97 -14.33 -4.25
N PRO A 173 -37.80 -15.60 -3.85
CA PRO A 173 -38.29 -16.72 -4.64
C PRO A 173 -39.82 -16.79 -4.57
N ALA A 174 -40.45 -16.91 -5.73
CA ALA A 174 -41.90 -17.07 -5.87
C ALA A 174 -42.38 -18.35 -5.16
N VAL A 175 -43.33 -18.17 -4.23
CA VAL A 175 -44.08 -19.27 -3.61
C VAL A 175 -45.32 -19.54 -4.49
N PRO A 176 -45.52 -20.77 -5.01
CA PRO A 176 -46.73 -21.09 -5.76
C PRO A 176 -47.95 -21.22 -4.82
N ALA A 177 -49.11 -20.76 -5.30
CA ALA A 177 -50.39 -20.82 -4.60
C ALA A 177 -50.90 -22.28 -4.48
N PRO A 178 -51.62 -22.64 -3.40
CA PRO A 178 -52.29 -23.93 -3.30
C PRO A 178 -53.61 -23.95 -4.09
N ASP A 179 -53.93 -25.12 -4.62
CA ASP A 179 -55.17 -25.46 -5.36
C ASP A 179 -56.45 -25.32 -4.52
#